data_AF-T0LTQ8-F1
#
_entry.id   AF-T0LTQ8-F1
#
_cell.length_a   1.000
_cell.length_b   1.000
_cell.length_c   1.000
_cell.angle_alpha   90.00
_cell.angle_beta   90.00
_cell.angle_gamma   90.00
#
_symmetry.space_group_name_H-M   'P 1'
#
loop_
_entity.id
_entity.type
_entity.pdbx_description
1 polymer ?
#
loop_
_entity_poly.entity_id
_entity_poly.type
_entity_poly.pdbx_seq_one_letter_code
_entity_poly.pdbx_strand_id
1 'polypeptide(L)'
;MKEGDGDIHWYGRRAPERGNWRITWINGCNDAVEQSAEFPIEGDKSITCESIMRDNFLSCNNGGTEGKIEAGCLRYEFYPDKKMNMNGFEIVPEFEEIEDCV
;
A
#
# COMPACT_ATOMS: atom_id res chain seq x y z
N MET A 1 12.93 2.40 -4.23
CA MET A 1 12.25 3.67 -4.56
C MET A 1 13.12 4.83 -4.10
N LYS A 2 13.09 5.94 -4.84
CA LYS A 2 13.76 7.21 -4.54
C LYS A 2 12.92 8.38 -5.05
N GLU A 3 13.37 9.60 -4.78
CA GLU A 3 12.67 10.80 -5.26
C GLU A 3 12.56 10.82 -6.79
N GLY A 4 11.34 11.03 -7.29
CA GLY A 4 11.03 11.06 -8.72
C GLY A 4 10.69 9.70 -9.34
N ASP A 5 10.84 8.59 -8.59
CA ASP A 5 10.32 7.30 -9.03
C ASP A 5 8.78 7.34 -9.13
N GLY A 6 8.22 6.53 -10.02
CA GLY A 6 6.78 6.32 -10.11
C GLY A 6 6.23 5.57 -8.90
N ASP A 7 4.96 5.82 -8.60
CA ASP A 7 4.23 5.15 -7.52
C ASP A 7 4.05 3.65 -7.81
N ILE A 8 4.24 2.81 -6.79
CA ILE A 8 3.92 1.38 -6.86
C ILE A 8 2.45 1.21 -6.48
N HIS A 9 1.68 0.57 -7.35
CA HIS A 9 0.27 0.30 -7.13
C HIS A 9 0.04 -1.21 -7.13
N TRP A 10 -0.78 -1.72 -6.21
CA TRP A 10 -1.22 -3.12 -6.25
C TRP A 10 -2.67 -3.24 -5.74
N TYR A 11 -3.30 -4.34 -6.11
CA TYR A 11 -4.68 -4.65 -5.77
C TYR A 11 -4.78 -6.01 -5.08
N GLY A 12 -5.19 -6.00 -3.81
CA GLY A 12 -5.45 -7.23 -3.09
C GLY A 12 -6.78 -7.85 -3.55
N ARG A 13 -6.74 -9.06 -4.12
CA ARG A 13 -7.95 -9.78 -4.58
C ARG A 13 -8.62 -10.62 -3.50
N ARG A 14 -7.90 -10.96 -2.43
CA ARG A 14 -8.36 -11.88 -1.36
C ARG A 14 -8.65 -11.12 -0.08
N ALA A 15 -9.67 -11.57 0.64
CA ALA A 15 -9.97 -11.04 1.96
C ALA A 15 -8.99 -11.65 2.97
N PRO A 16 -8.61 -10.92 4.03
CA PRO A 16 -9.11 -9.59 4.40
C PRO A 16 -8.54 -8.41 3.58
N GLU A 17 -7.44 -8.58 2.85
CA GLU A 17 -6.69 -7.51 2.17
C GLU A 17 -7.32 -6.98 0.87
N ARG A 18 -8.64 -7.13 0.70
CA ARG A 18 -9.35 -6.65 -0.50
C ARG A 18 -9.34 -5.13 -0.53
N GLY A 19 -8.73 -4.59 -1.58
CA GLY A 19 -8.71 -3.17 -1.84
C GLY A 19 -7.50 -2.77 -2.64
N ASN A 20 -7.37 -1.47 -2.84
CA ASN A 20 -6.30 -0.91 -3.61
C ASN A 20 -5.26 -0.31 -2.68
N TRP A 21 -4.05 -0.27 -3.18
CA TRP A 21 -2.94 0.19 -2.40
C TRP A 21 -1.95 0.97 -3.25
N ARG A 22 -1.15 1.79 -2.56
CA ARG A 22 -0.15 2.64 -3.20
C ARG A 22 1.04 2.85 -2.27
N ILE A 23 2.24 2.75 -2.83
CA ILE A 23 3.48 3.21 -2.17
C ILE A 23 4.03 4.38 -2.96
N THR A 24 4.25 5.49 -2.27
CA THR A 24 4.80 6.71 -2.85
C THR A 24 6.05 7.15 -2.10
N TRP A 25 7.01 7.72 -2.82
CA TRP A 25 8.08 8.49 -2.19
C TRP A 25 7.54 9.81 -1.63
N ILE A 26 7.87 10.14 -0.39
CA ILE A 26 7.47 11.40 0.23
C ILE A 26 8.29 12.54 -0.38
N ASN A 27 7.62 13.50 -1.01
CA ASN A 27 8.28 14.63 -1.66
C ASN A 27 9.14 15.43 -0.66
N GLY A 28 10.39 15.70 -1.02
CA GLY A 28 11.33 16.41 -0.16
C GLY A 28 11.83 15.60 1.04
N CYS A 29 11.67 14.27 1.05
CA CYS A 29 12.30 13.43 2.06
C CYS A 29 13.82 13.41 1.87
N ASN A 30 14.54 13.82 2.91
CA ASN A 30 16.01 13.88 2.91
C ASN A 30 16.65 12.82 3.80
N ASP A 31 15.85 11.95 4.43
CA ASP A 31 16.33 10.94 5.38
C ASP A 31 17.00 9.75 4.67
N ALA A 32 16.69 9.53 3.39
CA ALA A 32 17.31 8.51 2.56
C ALA A 32 17.40 8.98 1.09
N VAL A 33 18.43 8.53 0.38
CA VAL A 33 18.55 8.74 -1.09
C VAL A 33 17.71 7.73 -1.85
N GLU A 34 17.61 6.51 -1.31
CA GLU A 34 16.77 5.43 -1.82
C GLU A 34 16.34 4.54 -0.66
N GLN A 35 15.22 3.86 -0.81
CA GLN A 35 14.67 2.95 0.19
C GLN A 35 13.97 1.78 -0.49
N SER A 36 14.07 0.58 0.09
CA SER A 36 13.34 -0.59 -0.39
C SER A 36 11.84 -0.43 -0.08
N ALA A 37 10.99 -0.71 -1.07
CA ALA A 37 9.55 -0.76 -0.87
C ALA A 37 9.14 -2.00 -0.08
N GLU A 38 9.84 -3.12 -0.27
CA GLU A 38 9.62 -4.41 0.42
C GLU A 38 10.09 -4.36 1.88
N PHE A 39 11.25 -3.74 2.13
CA PHE A 39 11.87 -3.63 3.46
C PHE A 39 12.20 -2.16 3.76
N PRO A 40 11.20 -1.36 4.16
CA PRO A 40 11.37 0.09 4.29
C PRO A 40 12.28 0.51 5.45
N ILE A 41 12.44 -0.34 6.46
CA ILE A 41 13.25 -0.02 7.62
C ILE A 41 14.64 -0.65 7.43
N GLU A 42 15.64 0.20 7.23
CA GLU A 42 17.02 -0.26 7.10
C GLU A 42 17.47 -0.98 8.38
N GLY A 43 17.99 -2.20 8.24
CA GLY A 43 18.46 -3.00 9.37
C GLY A 43 17.38 -3.83 10.09
N ASP A 44 16.08 -3.63 9.78
CA ASP A 44 14.99 -4.43 10.33
C ASP A 44 14.16 -5.10 9.23
N LYS A 45 14.48 -6.37 8.94
CA LYS A 45 13.75 -7.18 7.96
C LYS A 45 12.47 -7.80 8.50
N SER A 46 12.15 -7.63 9.79
CA SER A 46 10.89 -8.11 10.36
C SER A 46 9.72 -7.22 10.00
N ILE A 47 10.00 -5.94 9.68
CA ILE A 47 9.03 -4.98 9.19
C ILE A 47 9.05 -5.00 7.66
N THR A 48 8.02 -5.62 7.09
CA THR A 48 7.86 -5.74 5.64
C THR A 48 6.76 -4.81 5.14
N CYS A 49 6.78 -4.58 3.83
CA CYS A 49 5.67 -4.00 3.08
C CYS A 49 4.33 -4.67 3.44
N GLU A 50 4.30 -6.00 3.44
CA GLU A 50 3.11 -6.79 3.79
C GLU A 50 2.66 -6.52 5.24
N SER A 51 3.59 -6.51 6.21
CA SER A 51 3.23 -6.27 7.61
C SER A 51 2.68 -4.87 7.81
N ILE A 52 3.32 -3.84 7.22
CA ILE A 52 2.86 -2.44 7.30
C ILE A 52 1.47 -2.30 6.69
N MET A 53 1.25 -2.87 5.50
CA MET A 53 -0.05 -2.85 4.88
C MET A 53 -1.12 -3.52 5.72
N ARG A 54 -0.83 -4.72 6.20
CA ARG A 54 -1.77 -5.53 6.98
C ARG A 54 -2.13 -4.79 8.26
N ASP A 55 -1.15 -4.18 8.91
CA ASP A 55 -1.37 -3.33 10.08
C ASP A 55 -2.19 -2.09 9.72
N ASN A 56 -1.94 -1.44 8.57
CA ASN A 56 -2.72 -0.31 8.09
C ASN A 56 -4.19 -0.69 7.84
N PHE A 57 -4.44 -1.86 7.23
CA PHE A 57 -5.79 -2.39 7.01
C PHE A 57 -6.49 -2.74 8.33
N LEU A 58 -5.82 -3.49 9.22
CA LEU A 58 -6.40 -3.91 10.50
C LEU A 58 -6.62 -2.73 11.46
N SER A 59 -5.73 -1.73 11.42
CA SER A 59 -5.81 -0.52 12.23
C SER A 59 -6.79 0.51 11.65
N CYS A 60 -7.30 0.31 10.44
CA CYS A 60 -8.33 1.13 9.84
C CYS A 60 -9.70 0.85 10.51
N ASN A 61 -9.86 1.37 11.73
CA ASN A 61 -11.06 1.22 12.55
C ASN A 61 -12.11 2.32 12.30
N ASN A 62 -12.04 2.98 11.14
CA ASN A 62 -12.87 4.14 10.76
C ASN A 62 -13.98 3.80 9.74
N GLY A 63 -14.42 2.54 9.68
CA GLY A 63 -15.49 2.14 8.74
C GLY A 63 -15.05 2.09 7.27
N GLY A 64 -13.75 1.90 7.00
CA GLY A 64 -13.23 1.66 5.65
C GLY A 64 -13.06 2.92 4.80
N THR A 65 -12.47 4.00 5.33
CA THR A 65 -12.31 5.28 4.60
C THR A 65 -10.84 5.66 4.43
N GLU A 66 -10.03 4.82 3.80
CA GLU A 66 -8.62 5.14 3.49
C GLU A 66 -7.69 5.13 4.73
N GLY A 67 -6.47 4.62 4.58
CA GLY A 67 -5.48 4.52 5.66
C GLY A 67 -4.08 4.77 5.12
N LYS A 68 -3.23 5.48 5.85
CA LYS A 68 -1.85 5.74 5.43
C LYS A 68 -0.87 5.58 6.59
N ILE A 69 0.27 4.97 6.30
CA ILE A 69 1.41 4.82 7.22
C ILE A 69 2.66 5.29 6.50
N GLU A 70 3.51 6.03 7.20
CA GLU A 70 4.80 6.49 6.69
C GLU A 70 5.92 5.70 7.38
N ALA A 71 6.84 5.16 6.59
CA ALA A 71 8.00 4.42 7.06
C ALA A 71 9.23 4.94 6.30
N GLY A 72 10.06 5.74 6.98
CA GLY A 72 11.15 6.47 6.34
C GLY A 72 10.62 7.41 5.25
N CYS A 73 11.20 7.35 4.05
CA CYS A 73 10.80 8.16 2.91
C CYS A 73 9.65 7.58 2.10
N LEU A 74 9.03 6.48 2.55
CA LEU A 74 7.93 5.82 1.86
C LEU A 74 6.62 5.98 2.61
N ARG A 75 5.56 6.30 1.87
CA ARG A 75 4.19 6.29 2.38
C ARG A 75 3.44 5.11 1.78
N TYR A 76 2.85 4.29 2.64
CA TYR A 76 2.01 3.14 2.33
C TYR A 76 0.55 3.52 2.53
N GLU A 77 -0.23 3.48 1.47
CA GLU A 77 -1.62 3.91 1.46
C GLU A 77 -2.54 2.74 1.07
N PHE A 78 -3.66 2.64 1.78
CA PHE A 78 -4.78 1.77 1.48
C PHE A 78 -5.97 2.62 1.09
N TYR A 79 -6.65 2.29 0.00
CA TYR A 79 -7.92 2.87 -0.37
C TYR A 79 -8.88 1.74 -0.77
N PRO A 80 -10.04 1.64 -0.12
CA PRO A 80 -11.01 0.59 -0.44
C PRO A 80 -11.45 0.74 -1.88
N ASP A 81 -11.67 -0.39 -2.56
CA ASP A 81 -12.39 -0.37 -3.82
C ASP A 81 -13.77 0.26 -3.58
N LYS A 82 -14.17 1.23 -4.41
CA LYS A 82 -15.49 1.90 -4.33
C LYS A 82 -16.66 0.91 -4.40
N LYS A 83 -16.40 -0.37 -4.73
CA LYS A 83 -17.34 -1.49 -4.75
C LYS A 83 -17.73 -2.09 -3.39
N MET A 84 -17.50 -1.40 -2.27
CA MET A 84 -18.12 -1.73 -0.99
C MET A 84 -19.47 -1.04 -0.77
N ASN A 85 -20.29 -0.90 -1.82
CA ASN A 85 -21.73 -0.99 -1.67
C ASN A 85 -22.09 -2.49 -1.57
N MET A 86 -22.60 -2.91 -0.42
CA MET A 86 -23.02 -4.29 -0.11
C MET A 86 -24.22 -4.78 -0.96
N ASN A 87 -24.26 -4.55 -2.28
CA ASN A 87 -25.37 -4.92 -3.16
C ASN A 87 -24.97 -5.10 -4.64
N GLY A 88 -23.88 -5.82 -4.89
CA GLY A 88 -23.75 -6.60 -6.13
C GLY A 88 -23.19 -5.86 -7.35
N PHE A 89 -22.06 -6.40 -7.81
CA PHE A 89 -21.62 -6.47 -9.21
C PHE A 89 -21.36 -5.14 -9.94
N GLU A 90 -20.10 -4.73 -9.95
CA GLU A 90 -19.53 -4.06 -11.12
C GLU A 90 -18.21 -4.72 -11.50
N ILE A 91 -17.94 -4.71 -12.79
CA ILE A 91 -16.81 -5.31 -13.48
C ILE A 91 -15.59 -4.43 -13.19
N VAL A 92 -14.55 -4.95 -12.52
CA VAL A 92 -13.27 -4.23 -12.46
C VAL A 92 -12.59 -4.48 -13.81
N PRO A 93 -12.13 -3.45 -14.52
CA PRO A 93 -11.36 -3.68 -15.73
C PRO A 93 -10.13 -4.50 -15.37
N GLU A 94 -9.89 -5.52 -16.18
CA GLU A 94 -8.74 -6.39 -16.18
C GLU A 94 -7.47 -5.53 -16.29
N PHE A 95 -6.89 -5.16 -15.15
CA PHE A 95 -5.57 -4.58 -15.08
C PHE A 95 -4.63 -5.56 -14.42
N GLU A 96 -3.42 -5.56 -14.97
CA GLU A 96 -2.33 -6.53 -14.84
C GLU A 96 -2.20 -7.18 -13.47
N GLU A 97 -1.87 -8.47 -13.51
CA GLU A 97 -1.34 -9.21 -12.37
C GLU A 97 -0.14 -8.43 -11.81
N ILE A 98 -0.33 -7.76 -10.68
CA ILE A 98 0.77 -7.23 -9.89
C ILE A 98 0.92 -8.19 -8.73
N GLU A 99 1.99 -8.99 -8.83
CA GLU A 99 2.45 -9.93 -7.82
C GLU A 99 2.74 -9.19 -6.50
N ASP A 100 2.86 -9.97 -5.41
CA ASP A 100 3.16 -9.53 -4.04
C ASP A 100 4.27 -8.46 -3.98
N CYS A 101 4.46 -7.70 -2.89
CA CYS A 101 5.51 -6.66 -2.83
C CYS A 101 6.87 -7.19 -3.35
N VAL A 102 7.23 -6.90 -4.59
CA VAL A 102 8.50 -7.30 -5.23
C VAL A 102 9.30 -6.05 -5.55
#